data_AF-A0A2P6QTQ7-F1
#
_entry.id   AF-A0A2P6QTQ7-F1
#
_cell.length_a   1.000
_cell.length_b   1.000
_cell.length_c   1.000
_cell.angle_alpha   90.00
_cell.angle_beta   90.00
_cell.angle_gamma   90.00
#
_symmetry.space_group_name_H-M   'P 1'
#
loop_
_entity.id
_entity.type
_entity.pdbx_description
1 polymer ?
#
loop_
_entity_poly.entity_id
_entity_poly.type
_entity_poly.pdbx_seq_one_letter_code
_entity_poly.pdbx_strand_id
1 'polypeptide(L)'
;MIGVPAVTYDSLSEFMKIEWFPHTNEPKSFSGFEYDVFRAVLERVPFALPHKFIPFTNGSSREGAGTYDDLLYKIKLNKFDAVVGDTTITANRMSYVNFTCTTLF
;
A
#
# COMPACT_ATOMS: atom_id res chain seq x y z
N MET A 1 -4.57 9.96 -2.37
CA MET A 1 -4.93 8.74 -1.63
C MET A 1 -4.02 7.61 -2.08
N ILE A 2 -3.34 6.96 -1.13
CA ILE A 2 -2.41 5.86 -1.40
C ILE A 2 -3.07 4.57 -0.97
N GLY A 3 -3.27 3.62 -1.89
CA GLY A 3 -3.79 2.30 -1.58
C GLY A 3 -2.70 1.44 -0.93
N VAL A 4 -3.05 0.64 0.08
CA VAL A 4 -2.15 -0.38 0.65
C VAL A 4 -2.85 -1.74 0.68
N PRO A 5 -2.13 -2.85 0.41
CA PRO A 5 -2.73 -4.18 0.51
C PRO A 5 -3.13 -4.44 1.97
N ALA A 6 -4.35 -4.93 2.17
CA ALA A 6 -4.79 -5.41 3.47
C ALA A 6 -4.43 -6.89 3.59
N VAL A 7 -3.20 -7.14 4.06
CA VAL A 7 -2.68 -8.50 4.19
C VAL A 7 -3.09 -9.08 5.53
N THR A 8 -3.76 -10.24 5.50
CA THR A 8 -4.22 -10.98 6.70
C THR A 8 -3.32 -12.14 7.08
N TYR A 9 -2.28 -12.43 6.28
CA TYR A 9 -1.32 -13.49 6.57
C TYR A 9 -0.18 -12.95 7.44
N ASP A 10 0.05 -13.58 8.60
CA ASP A 10 1.08 -13.16 9.55
C ASP A 10 2.48 -13.08 8.93
N SER A 11 2.80 -13.96 7.98
CA SER A 11 4.11 -14.00 7.30
C SER A 11 4.41 -12.78 6.42
N LEU A 12 3.42 -11.96 6.09
CA LEU A 12 3.59 -10.75 5.28
C LEU A 12 3.35 -9.47 6.09
N SER A 13 2.96 -9.61 7.35
CA SER A 13 2.75 -8.48 8.27
C SER A 13 4.05 -7.73 8.59
N GLU A 14 5.22 -8.31 8.32
CA GLU A 14 6.51 -7.63 8.47
C GLU A 14 6.72 -6.51 7.43
N PHE A 15 6.14 -6.64 6.23
CA PHE A 15 6.27 -5.66 5.15
C PHE A 15 5.25 -4.54 5.28
N MET A 16 4.00 -4.91 5.57
CA MET A 16 2.90 -3.98 5.74
C MET A 16 1.92 -4.51 6.80
N LYS A 17 1.90 -3.87 7.96
CA LYS A 17 0.99 -4.14 9.07
C LYS A 17 0.02 -2.99 9.24
N ILE A 18 -1.26 -3.35 9.36
CA ILE A 18 -2.34 -2.42 9.64
C ILE A 18 -2.90 -2.77 11.02
N GLU A 19 -2.81 -1.84 11.97
CA GLU A 19 -3.54 -1.96 13.21
C GLU A 19 -4.93 -1.34 13.04
N TRP A 20 -5.94 -2.00 13.56
CA TRP A 20 -7.34 -1.59 13.42
C TRP A 20 -7.90 -1.16 14.77
N PHE A 21 -8.87 -0.26 14.77
CA PHE A 21 -9.64 -0.01 16.00
C PHE A 21 -10.49 -1.25 16.36
N PRO A 22 -10.64 -1.61 17.65
CA PRO A 22 -11.26 -2.87 18.07
C PRO A 22 -12.70 -3.10 17.61
N HIS A 23 -13.43 -2.04 17.24
CA HIS A 23 -14.87 -2.08 16.92
C HIS A 23 -15.23 -1.39 15.61
N THR A 24 -14.23 -0.99 14.82
CA THR A 24 -14.46 -0.40 13.50
C THR A 24 -13.57 -1.07 12.46
N ASN A 25 -13.90 -0.87 11.18
CA ASN A 25 -13.04 -1.22 10.06
C ASN A 25 -12.14 -0.04 9.67
N GLU A 26 -11.85 0.85 10.63
CA GLU A 26 -10.96 1.98 10.39
C GLU A 26 -9.53 1.62 10.77
N PRO A 27 -8.55 1.92 9.89
CA PRO A 27 -7.15 1.75 10.20
C PRO A 27 -6.72 2.75 11.27
N LYS A 28 -6.12 2.25 12.35
CA LYS A 28 -5.55 3.02 13.45
C LYS A 28 -4.13 3.49 13.14
N SER A 29 -3.30 2.58 12.63
CA SER A 29 -1.89 2.86 12.31
C SER A 29 -1.38 1.90 11.24
N PHE A 30 -0.29 2.31 10.59
CA PHE A 30 0.43 1.54 9.59
C PHE A 30 1.88 1.41 10.06
N SER A 31 2.47 0.24 9.85
CA SER A 31 3.87 -0.06 10.18
C SER A 31 4.39 -1.18 9.28
N GLY A 32 5.68 -1.48 9.35
CA GLY A 32 6.31 -2.51 8.53
C GLY A 32 7.36 -1.92 7.59
N PHE A 33 8.20 -2.80 7.04
CA PHE A 33 9.37 -2.41 6.28
C PHE A 33 9.07 -1.44 5.13
N GLU A 34 8.01 -1.69 4.37
CA GLU A 34 7.69 -0.86 3.19
C GLU A 34 7.09 0.49 3.57
N TYR A 35 6.34 0.51 4.68
CA TYR A 35 5.87 1.75 5.27
C TYR A 35 7.07 2.62 5.69
N ASP A 36 8.06 2.04 6.37
CA ASP A 36 9.25 2.75 6.85
C ASP A 36 10.11 3.27 5.68
N VAL A 37 10.31 2.46 4.63
CA VAL A 37 11.01 2.88 3.40
C VAL A 37 10.29 4.05 2.75
N PHE A 38 8.96 3.98 2.61
CA PHE A 38 8.19 5.07 2.02
C PHE A 38 8.27 6.36 2.86
N ARG A 39 8.21 6.24 4.20
CA ARG A 39 8.40 7.36 5.12
C ARG A 39 9.79 7.99 4.97
N ALA A 40 10.85 7.20 4.87
CA ALA A 40 12.20 7.71 4.67
C ALA A 40 12.37 8.44 3.33
N VAL A 41 11.68 7.99 2.27
CA VAL A 41 11.66 8.70 0.98
C VAL A 41 10.92 10.03 1.11
N LEU A 42 9.78 10.06 1.82
CA LEU A 42 9.02 11.29 2.07
C LEU A 42 9.81 12.34 2.87
N GLU A 43 10.71 11.92 3.75
CA GLU A 43 11.59 12.82 4.50
C GLU A 43 12.69 13.44 3.62
N ARG A 44 13.00 12.82 2.49
CA ARG A 44 14.07 13.27 1.57
C ARG A 44 13.56 14.09 0.39
N VAL A 45 12.25 14.12 0.13
CA VAL A 45 11.71 14.95 -0.95
C VAL A 45 11.67 16.43 -0.52
N PRO A 46 12.00 17.37 -1.41
CA PRO A 46 12.11 18.79 -1.07
C PRO A 46 10.75 19.50 -0.91
N PHE A 47 9.64 18.76 -0.93
CA PHE A 47 8.29 19.30 -0.83
C PHE A 47 7.41 18.38 0.01
N ALA A 48 6.46 18.97 0.73
CA ALA A 48 5.45 18.20 1.45
C ALA A 48 4.55 17.46 0.47
N LEU A 49 4.33 16.18 0.71
CA LEU A 49 3.40 15.34 -0.01
C LEU A 49 2.23 14.97 0.92
N PRO A 50 1.14 15.76 0.94
CA PRO A 50 -0.07 15.39 1.67
C PRO A 50 -0.62 14.08 1.11
N HIS A 51 -0.65 13.04 1.93
CA HIS A 51 -1.14 11.73 1.54
C HIS A 51 -1.96 11.10 2.67
N LYS A 52 -2.81 10.15 2.29
CA LYS A 52 -3.58 9.33 3.21
C LYS A 52 -3.51 7.89 2.71
N PHE A 53 -3.09 6.99 3.59
CA PHE A 53 -3.13 5.56 3.34
C PHE A 53 -4.54 5.03 3.49
N ILE A 54 -4.95 4.19 2.54
CA ILE A 54 -6.27 3.56 2.52
C ILE A 54 -6.06 2.06 2.28
N PRO A 55 -6.43 1.21 3.26
CA PRO A 55 -6.40 -0.23 3.10
C PRO A 55 -7.32 -0.68 1.97
N PHE A 56 -6.85 -1.61 1.16
CA PHE A 56 -7.66 -2.27 0.15
C PHE A 56 -8.43 -3.44 0.75
N THR A 57 -9.51 -3.11 1.46
CA THR A 57 -10.36 -4.11 2.15
C THR A 57 -11.71 -4.32 1.49
N ASN A 58 -12.28 -5.50 1.72
CA ASN A 58 -13.65 -5.81 1.31
C ASN A 58 -14.65 -5.18 2.29
N GLY A 59 -14.74 -3.85 2.30
CA GLY A 59 -15.76 -3.00 2.96
C GLY A 59 -16.12 -3.36 4.41
N SER A 60 -16.88 -4.44 4.58
CA SER A 60 -17.35 -4.98 5.85
C SER A 60 -16.33 -5.88 6.58
N SER A 61 -15.27 -6.36 5.93
CA SER A 61 -14.20 -7.15 6.57
C SER A 61 -12.83 -6.46 6.51
N ARG A 62 -11.90 -6.93 7.34
CA ARG A 62 -10.48 -6.53 7.32
C ARG A 62 -9.66 -7.29 6.27
N GLU A 63 -10.32 -8.16 5.51
CA GLU A 63 -9.70 -8.98 4.48
C GLU A 63 -9.48 -8.15 3.21
N GLY A 64 -8.47 -8.52 2.44
CA GLY A 64 -8.17 -7.92 1.15
C GLY A 64 -9.38 -7.94 0.20
N ALA A 65 -9.66 -6.83 -0.47
CA ALA A 65 -10.80 -6.69 -1.40
C ALA A 65 -10.60 -7.38 -2.76
N GLY A 66 -9.51 -8.12 -2.93
CA GLY A 66 -9.14 -8.76 -4.20
C GLY A 66 -7.63 -8.97 -4.31
N THR A 67 -7.17 -9.13 -5.53
CA THR A 67 -5.76 -9.35 -5.86
C THR A 67 -4.97 -8.04 -5.94
N TYR A 68 -3.64 -8.12 -6.03
CA TYR A 68 -2.79 -6.96 -6.31
C TYR A 68 -3.12 -6.32 -7.67
N ASP A 69 -3.57 -7.10 -8.66
CA ASP A 69 -3.99 -6.55 -9.95
C ASP A 69 -5.25 -5.69 -9.81
N ASP A 70 -6.20 -6.13 -8.97
CA ASP A 70 -7.40 -5.35 -8.66
C ASP A 70 -7.06 -4.05 -7.94
N LEU A 71 -6.09 -4.09 -7.03
CA LEU A 71 -5.57 -2.92 -6.32
C LEU A 71 -4.92 -1.93 -7.30
N LEU A 72 -4.05 -2.40 -8.20
CA LEU A 72 -3.42 -1.55 -9.22
C LEU A 72 -4.45 -0.99 -10.20
N TYR A 73 -5.47 -1.78 -10.54
CA TYR A 73 -6.56 -1.31 -11.40
C TYR A 73 -7.34 -0.14 -10.79
N LYS A 74 -7.37 0.00 -9.46
CA LYS A 74 -7.96 1.18 -8.79
C LYS A 74 -7.23 2.48 -9.12
N ILE A 75 -5.95 2.44 -9.51
CA ILE A 75 -5.23 3.62 -10.01
C ILE A 75 -5.85 4.09 -11.33
N LYS A 76 -6.10 3.17 -12.27
CA LYS A 76 -6.75 3.51 -13.56
C LYS A 76 -8.15 4.08 -13.39
N LEU A 77 -8.86 3.66 -12.36
CA LEU A 77 -10.19 4.19 -12.03
C LEU A 77 -10.15 5.51 -11.25
N ASN A 78 -8.96 6.11 -11.07
CA ASN A 78 -8.73 7.31 -10.26
C ASN A 78 -9.28 7.18 -8.82
N LYS A 79 -9.27 5.95 -8.28
CA LYS A 79 -9.66 5.68 -6.88
C LYS A 79 -8.46 5.77 -5.94
N PHE A 80 -7.26 5.51 -6.44
CA PHE A 80 -6.00 5.78 -5.75
C PHE A 80 -5.06 6.54 -6.67
N ASP A 81 -4.23 7.40 -6.09
CA ASP A 81 -3.19 8.14 -6.82
C ASP A 81 -1.89 7.33 -6.90
N ALA A 82 -1.67 6.44 -5.93
CA ALA A 82 -0.53 5.55 -5.85
C ALA A 82 -0.87 4.31 -4.99
N VAL A 83 -0.02 3.28 -5.05
CA VAL A 83 -0.10 2.08 -4.20
C VAL A 83 1.25 1.86 -3.54
N VAL A 84 1.26 1.51 -2.25
CA VAL A 84 2.45 1.11 -1.48
C VAL A 84 2.18 -0.26 -0.87
N GLY A 85 3.06 -1.21 -1.10
CA GLY A 85 2.93 -2.59 -0.65
C GLY A 85 3.91 -3.52 -1.38
N ASP A 86 3.94 -4.77 -0.97
CA ASP A 86 4.79 -5.89 -1.41
C ASP A 86 4.38 -6.37 -2.79
N THR A 87 4.46 -5.42 -3.72
CA THR A 87 4.16 -5.65 -5.12
C THR A 87 5.40 -6.26 -5.73
N THR A 88 5.41 -7.60 -5.81
CA THR A 88 6.39 -8.31 -6.63
C THR A 88 6.38 -7.69 -8.04
N ILE A 89 7.53 -7.14 -8.46
CA ILE A 89 7.71 -6.51 -9.78
C ILE A 89 7.79 -7.63 -10.82
N THR A 90 6.65 -8.03 -11.36
CA THR A 90 6.58 -9.00 -12.47
C THR A 90 6.42 -8.26 -13.80
N ALA A 91 7.14 -8.70 -14.85
CA ALA A 91 7.22 -8.01 -16.15
C ALA A 91 5.87 -7.70 -16.82
N ASN A 92 4.80 -8.43 -16.49
CA ASN A 92 3.45 -8.21 -17.00
C ASN A 92 2.77 -6.93 -16.44
N ARG A 93 3.31 -6.33 -15.37
CA ARG A 93 2.78 -5.09 -14.74
C ARG A 93 3.48 -3.80 -15.21
N MET A 94 4.55 -3.91 -16.01
CA MET A 94 5.27 -2.75 -16.56
C MET A 94 4.48 -1.97 -17.64
N SER A 95 3.37 -2.49 -18.16
CA SER A 95 2.58 -1.79 -19.19
C SER A 95 1.64 -0.71 -18.63
N TYR A 96 1.48 -0.59 -17.31
CA TYR A 96 0.43 0.24 -16.70
C TYR A 96 0.86 1.17 -15.57
N VAL A 97 2.08 1.03 -15.01
CA VAL A 97 2.57 1.85 -13.90
C VAL A 97 4.08 2.07 -14.00
N ASN A 98 4.56 3.19 -13.46
CA ASN A 98 5.98 3.49 -13.33
C ASN A 98 6.45 3.05 -11.93
N PHE A 99 7.47 2.20 -11.85
CA PHE A 99 8.01 1.72 -10.56
C PHE A 99 9.21 2.59 -10.16
N THR A 100 9.26 3.02 -8.89
CA THR A 100 10.49 3.56 -8.30
C THR A 100 11.45 2.40 -7.99
N CYS A 101 12.62 2.44 -8.61
CA CYS A 101 13.67 1.43 -8.46
C CYS A 101 14.28 1.48 -7.05
N THR A 102 14.13 0.40 -6.29
CA THR A 102 14.90 0.16 -5.06
C THR A 102 16.36 -0.07 -5.44
N THR A 103 17.21 0.94 -5.29
CA THR A 103 18.67 0.74 -5.37
C THR A 103 19.16 0.34 -3.97
N LEU A 104 19.68 -0.88 -3.87
CA LEU A 104 20.35 -1.46 -2.70
C LEU A 104 21.62 -0.65 -2.35
N PHE A 105 21.91 -0.50 -1.06
CA PHE A 105 23.29 -0.39 -0.57
C PHE A 105 23.73 -1.75 -0.05
#